data_AF-A0AAD7D2X6-F1
#
_entry.id   AF-A0AAD7D2X6-F1
#
_cell.length_a   1.000
_cell.length_b   1.000
_cell.length_c   1.000
_cell.angle_alpha   90.00
_cell.angle_beta   90.00
_cell.angle_gamma   90.00
#
_symmetry.space_group_name_H-M   'P 1'
#
loop_
_entity.id
_entity.type
_entity.pdbx_description
1 polymer ?
#
loop_
_entity_poly.entity_id
_entity_poly.type
_entity_poly.pdbx_seq_one_letter_code
_entity_poly.pdbx_strand_id
1 'polypeptide(L)'
;MQQPFLHLLPHDVLCELFLLCVKSTPNPCLPVILSQVCRSWRSTALMSPALWTNVVFRMSHPQQRHLRPRAFIKRSRRLRISVHIYVDCQPTRCVGNIISHNAPCLRSLTLTSQNRELILDSIGFVPRMPFHSMELFHAAVPGGLNFQVVRQADHAVPFFTPYPTSPYLDAPGYHDFLRFSWNVQNVTSLSFEGLSPREGPYGPDVCNPPWV
;
A
#
# COMPACT_ATOMS: atom_id res chain seq x y z
N MET A 1 -41.38 24.44 -14.86
CA MET A 1 -40.02 24.23 -14.33
C MET A 1 -39.69 22.74 -14.46
N GLN A 2 -38.87 22.36 -15.44
CA GLN A 2 -38.45 20.97 -15.62
C GLN A 2 -37.44 20.62 -14.51
N GLN A 3 -37.77 19.66 -13.65
CA GLN A 3 -36.78 19.08 -12.76
C GLN A 3 -35.75 18.32 -13.61
N PRO A 4 -34.44 18.55 -13.42
CA PRO A 4 -33.42 17.86 -14.19
C PRO A 4 -33.51 16.34 -13.95
N PHE A 5 -33.49 15.57 -15.04
CA PHE A 5 -33.60 14.11 -15.12
C PHE A 5 -32.65 13.32 -14.20
N LEU A 6 -31.63 13.96 -13.64
CA LEU A 6 -30.62 13.34 -12.78
C LEU A 6 -31.17 12.76 -11.46
N HIS A 7 -32.36 13.18 -11.02
CA HIS A 7 -33.00 12.61 -9.82
C HIS A 7 -33.75 11.29 -10.08
N LEU A 8 -33.93 10.91 -11.35
CA LEU A 8 -34.70 9.73 -11.75
C LEU A 8 -33.83 8.49 -11.96
N LEU A 9 -32.50 8.63 -11.92
CA LEU A 9 -31.61 7.49 -12.05
C LEU A 9 -31.77 6.57 -10.83
N PRO A 10 -32.03 5.27 -11.03
CA PRO A 10 -32.00 4.29 -9.96
C PRO A 10 -30.64 4.31 -9.24
N HIS A 11 -30.67 4.03 -7.94
CA HIS A 11 -29.48 4.04 -7.08
C HIS A 11 -28.33 3.19 -7.67
N ASP A 12 -28.65 2.02 -8.21
CA ASP A 12 -27.63 1.08 -8.68
C ASP A 12 -26.94 1.57 -9.96
N VAL A 13 -27.69 2.21 -10.86
CA VAL A 13 -27.13 2.85 -12.06
C VAL A 13 -26.19 3.98 -11.66
N LEU A 14 -26.58 4.80 -10.68
CA LEU A 14 -25.76 5.88 -10.18
C LEU A 14 -24.49 5.37 -9.47
N CYS A 15 -24.60 4.27 -8.71
CA CYS A 15 -23.47 3.60 -8.09
C CYS A 15 -22.47 3.08 -9.13
N GLU A 16 -22.94 2.41 -10.18
CA GLU A 16 -22.09 1.92 -11.27
C GLU A 16 -21.39 3.06 -12.01
N LEU A 17 -22.10 4.16 -12.29
CA LEU A 17 -21.49 5.35 -12.86
C LEU A 17 -20.37 5.90 -11.97
N PHE A 18 -20.58 5.96 -10.65
CA PHE A 18 -19.55 6.42 -9.72
C PHE A 18 -18.32 5.51 -9.73
N LEU A 19 -18.53 4.19 -9.77
CA LEU A 19 -17.44 3.22 -9.83
C LEU A 19 -16.67 3.33 -11.14
N LEU A 20 -17.36 3.52 -12.27
CA LEU A 20 -16.73 3.79 -13.57
C LEU A 20 -15.92 5.09 -13.53
N CYS A 21 -16.45 6.16 -12.96
CA CYS A 21 -15.71 7.41 -12.82
C CYS A 21 -14.43 7.24 -11.98
N VAL A 22 -14.49 6.52 -10.86
CA VAL A 22 -13.32 6.25 -10.00
C VAL A 22 -12.28 5.38 -10.71
N LYS A 23 -12.72 4.42 -11.54
CA LYS A 23 -11.81 3.58 -12.35
C LYS A 23 -11.13 4.39 -13.47
N SER A 24 -11.89 5.23 -14.17
CA SER A 24 -11.38 5.99 -15.32
C SER A 24 -10.57 7.23 -14.93
N THR A 25 -10.75 7.76 -13.72
CA THR A 25 -10.04 8.96 -13.26
C THR A 25 -9.30 8.67 -11.94
N PRO A 26 -7.96 8.73 -11.90
CA PRO A 26 -7.18 8.46 -10.71
C PRO A 26 -7.19 9.67 -9.75
N ASN A 27 -8.38 10.08 -9.31
CA ASN A 27 -8.57 11.17 -8.36
C ASN A 27 -9.05 10.62 -7.00
N PRO A 28 -8.20 10.60 -5.97
CA PRO A 28 -8.56 10.10 -4.64
C PRO A 28 -9.61 10.98 -3.91
N CYS A 29 -9.93 12.16 -4.46
CA CYS A 29 -11.00 13.04 -4.01
C CYS A 29 -12.34 12.78 -4.68
N LEU A 30 -12.39 11.98 -5.74
CA LEU A 30 -13.63 11.78 -6.48
C LEU A 30 -14.79 11.26 -5.62
N PRO A 31 -14.63 10.25 -4.72
CA PRO A 31 -15.73 9.82 -3.85
C PRO A 31 -16.28 10.94 -2.97
N VAL A 32 -15.41 11.86 -2.54
CA VAL A 32 -15.82 13.03 -1.75
C VAL A 32 -16.57 14.01 -2.63
N ILE A 33 -16.06 14.33 -3.82
CA ILE A 33 -16.70 15.24 -4.77
C ILE A 33 -18.11 14.73 -5.14
N LEU A 34 -18.22 13.46 -5.51
CA LEU A 34 -19.50 12.81 -5.82
C LEU A 34 -20.48 12.92 -4.64
N SER A 35 -20.00 12.75 -3.41
CA SER A 35 -20.83 12.87 -2.20
C SER A 35 -21.28 14.30 -1.86
N GLN A 36 -20.80 15.33 -2.58
CA GLN A 36 -21.15 16.73 -2.34
C GLN A 36 -22.08 17.33 -3.40
N VAL A 37 -22.39 16.62 -4.48
CA VAL A 37 -23.22 17.14 -5.58
C VAL A 37 -24.65 17.43 -5.15
N CYS A 38 -25.37 16.43 -4.65
CA CYS A 38 -26.73 16.58 -4.12
C CYS A 38 -27.01 15.53 -3.03
N ARG A 39 -28.17 15.60 -2.37
CA ARG A 39 -28.53 14.65 -1.29
C ARG A 39 -28.61 13.20 -1.79
N SER A 40 -29.18 12.97 -2.98
CA SER A 40 -29.29 11.63 -3.57
C SER A 40 -27.90 11.04 -3.88
N TRP A 41 -27.01 11.83 -4.49
CA TRP A 41 -25.64 11.41 -4.78
C TRP A 41 -24.83 11.15 -3.50
N ARG A 42 -25.03 11.98 -2.47
CA ARG A 42 -24.43 11.76 -1.15
C ARG A 42 -24.87 10.43 -0.55
N SER A 43 -26.16 10.15 -0.55
CA SER A 43 -26.71 8.89 -0.02
C SER A 43 -26.10 7.70 -0.75
N THR A 44 -26.13 7.74 -2.08
CA THR A 44 -25.56 6.70 -2.96
C THR A 44 -24.07 6.50 -2.69
N ALA A 45 -23.27 7.56 -2.71
CA ALA A 45 -21.82 7.46 -2.49
C ALA A 45 -21.48 6.89 -1.09
N LEU A 46 -22.22 7.28 -0.05
CA LEU A 46 -22.01 6.75 1.31
C LEU A 46 -22.49 5.30 1.46
N MET A 47 -23.45 4.86 0.67
CA MET A 47 -23.97 3.49 0.64
C MET A 47 -23.16 2.53 -0.22
N SER A 48 -22.15 3.02 -0.96
CA SER A 48 -21.29 2.23 -1.84
C SER A 48 -19.87 2.08 -1.28
N PRO A 49 -19.58 1.06 -0.45
CA PRO A 49 -18.26 0.85 0.17
C PRO A 49 -17.11 0.77 -0.84
N ALA A 50 -17.36 0.25 -2.03
CA ALA A 50 -16.37 0.08 -3.10
C ALA A 50 -15.75 1.41 -3.56
N LEU A 51 -16.44 2.55 -3.40
CA LEU A 51 -15.88 3.86 -3.73
C LEU A 51 -14.76 4.30 -2.77
N TRP A 52 -14.69 3.71 -1.58
CA TRP A 52 -13.81 4.15 -0.50
C TRP A 52 -12.60 3.23 -0.31
N THR A 53 -12.36 2.28 -1.21
CA THR A 53 -11.29 1.27 -1.09
C THR A 53 -9.91 1.80 -1.44
N ASN A 54 -9.80 2.92 -2.16
CA ASN A 54 -8.53 3.57 -2.47
C ASN A 54 -8.22 4.66 -1.44
N VAL A 55 -7.31 4.37 -0.52
CA VAL A 55 -6.99 5.22 0.63
C VAL A 55 -5.63 5.88 0.42
N VAL A 56 -5.57 7.21 0.52
CA VAL A 56 -4.32 7.96 0.37
C VAL A 56 -3.94 8.62 1.69
N PHE A 57 -2.77 8.27 2.21
CA PHE A 57 -2.11 8.94 3.32
C PHE A 57 -1.04 9.88 2.78
N ARG A 58 -0.99 11.10 3.33
CA ARG A 58 0.17 11.98 3.22
C ARG A 58 0.73 12.15 4.61
N MET A 59 1.98 11.76 4.81
CA MET A 59 2.72 11.95 6.04
C MET A 59 3.55 13.21 5.90
N SER A 60 2.92 14.37 6.05
CA SER A 60 3.60 15.66 5.95
C SER A 60 3.91 16.24 7.33
N HIS A 61 3.22 15.77 8.39
CA HIS A 61 3.46 16.23 9.76
C HIS A 61 3.17 15.13 10.80
N PRO A 62 3.99 14.96 11.85
CA PRO A 62 3.81 13.89 12.84
C PRO A 62 2.45 13.90 13.58
N GLN A 63 1.87 15.09 13.77
CA GLN A 63 0.62 15.27 14.50
C GLN A 63 -0.64 15.25 13.60
N GLN A 64 -0.50 14.91 12.32
CA GLN A 64 -1.61 14.92 11.39
C GLN A 64 -2.67 13.88 11.80
N ARG A 65 -3.93 14.31 11.95
CA ARG A 65 -5.00 13.46 12.52
C ARG A 65 -5.55 12.38 11.58
N HIS A 66 -5.02 12.26 10.36
CA HIS A 66 -5.42 11.32 9.29
C HIS A 66 -6.95 11.04 9.22
N LEU A 67 -7.78 12.06 9.45
CA LEU A 67 -9.24 11.91 9.58
C LEU A 67 -9.88 11.36 8.31
N ARG A 68 -9.40 11.82 7.16
CA ARG A 68 -9.90 11.41 5.86
C ARG A 68 -9.57 9.94 5.54
N PRO A 69 -8.32 9.47 5.63
CA PRO A 69 -8.01 8.04 5.53
C PRO A 69 -8.85 7.16 6.47
N ARG A 70 -9.01 7.58 7.73
CA ARG A 70 -9.85 6.86 8.70
C ARG A 70 -11.31 6.78 8.26
N ALA A 71 -11.86 7.86 7.71
CA ALA A 71 -13.21 7.87 7.17
C ALA A 71 -13.35 6.96 5.94
N PHE A 72 -12.36 6.91 5.06
CA PHE A 72 -12.36 6.02 3.88
C PHE A 72 -12.35 4.55 4.32
N ILE A 73 -11.43 4.17 5.21
CA ILE A 73 -11.35 2.82 5.77
C ILE A 73 -12.65 2.42 6.47
N LYS A 74 -13.24 3.32 7.27
CA LYS A 74 -14.53 3.04 7.93
C LYS A 74 -15.64 2.80 6.90
N ARG A 75 -15.64 3.54 5.78
CA ARG A 75 -16.67 3.44 4.73
C ARG A 75 -16.45 2.27 3.78
N SER A 76 -15.21 1.81 3.58
CA SER A 76 -14.92 0.59 2.80
C SER A 76 -15.41 -0.69 3.50
N ARG A 77 -15.80 -0.60 4.77
CA ARG A 77 -16.30 -1.71 5.59
C ARG A 77 -15.28 -2.85 5.63
N ARG A 78 -15.63 -4.04 5.12
CA ARG A 78 -14.76 -5.23 5.06
C ARG A 78 -14.23 -5.49 3.65
N LEU A 79 -14.39 -4.55 2.73
CA LEU A 79 -13.82 -4.69 1.39
C LEU A 79 -12.30 -4.58 1.45
N ARG A 80 -11.66 -5.27 0.51
CA ARG A 80 -10.22 -5.18 0.29
C ARG A 80 -9.82 -3.76 -0.12
N ILE A 81 -8.87 -3.15 0.59
CA ILE A 81 -8.44 -1.75 0.40
C ILE A 81 -7.03 -1.65 -0.17
N SER A 82 -6.82 -0.65 -1.01
CA SER A 82 -5.54 -0.24 -1.55
C SER A 82 -5.09 1.02 -0.82
N VAL A 83 -3.94 0.97 -0.16
CA VAL A 83 -3.41 2.09 0.62
C VAL A 83 -2.17 2.63 -0.05
N HIS A 84 -2.17 3.92 -0.39
CA HIS A 84 -1.00 4.64 -0.89
C HIS A 84 -0.54 5.67 0.14
N ILE A 85 0.73 5.62 0.52
CA ILE A 85 1.33 6.47 1.54
C ILE A 85 2.46 7.27 0.91
N TYR A 86 2.31 8.59 0.91
CA TYR A 86 3.39 9.53 0.64
C TYR A 86 4.13 9.80 1.94
N VAL A 87 5.41 9.45 1.99
CA VAL A 87 6.27 9.53 3.17
C VAL A 87 7.17 10.75 3.03
N ASP A 88 6.74 11.91 3.53
CA ASP A 88 7.55 13.15 3.51
C ASP A 88 8.25 13.40 4.86
N CYS A 89 7.87 12.65 5.91
CA CYS A 89 8.49 12.68 7.23
C CYS A 89 8.55 11.27 7.83
N GLN A 90 9.20 11.13 9.00
CA GLN A 90 9.30 9.84 9.66
C GLN A 90 7.91 9.24 9.95
N PRO A 91 7.71 7.94 9.67
CA PRO A 91 6.43 7.28 9.85
C PRO A 91 6.01 7.34 11.32
N THR A 92 4.78 7.79 11.54
CA THR A 92 4.24 7.90 12.89
C THR A 92 3.59 6.59 13.34
N ARG A 93 3.64 6.33 14.65
CA ARG A 93 2.96 5.19 15.27
C ARG A 93 1.46 5.14 14.91
N CYS A 94 0.82 6.28 14.67
CA CYS A 94 -0.62 6.32 14.38
C CYS A 94 -0.97 5.73 13.02
N VAL A 95 -0.18 5.98 11.96
CA VAL A 95 -0.42 5.35 10.66
C VAL A 95 -0.15 3.87 10.75
N GLY A 96 0.93 3.49 11.44
CA GLY A 96 1.23 2.10 11.75
C GLY A 96 0.07 1.34 12.38
N ASN A 97 -0.54 1.94 13.42
CA ASN A 97 -1.72 1.38 14.08
C ASN A 97 -2.94 1.29 13.17
N ILE A 98 -3.13 2.25 12.25
CA ILE A 98 -4.24 2.21 11.30
C ILE A 98 -4.03 1.05 10.31
N ILE A 99 -2.82 0.88 9.78
CA ILE A 99 -2.52 -0.21 8.84
C ILE A 99 -2.66 -1.56 9.55
N SER A 100 -2.07 -1.74 10.73
CA SER A 100 -2.11 -3.02 11.45
C SER A 100 -3.54 -3.41 11.83
N HIS A 101 -4.35 -2.47 12.30
CA HIS A 101 -5.75 -2.73 12.65
C HIS A 101 -6.60 -3.13 11.44
N ASN A 102 -6.19 -2.76 10.22
CA ASN A 102 -6.91 -3.07 8.98
C ASN A 102 -6.17 -4.07 8.08
N ALA A 103 -5.12 -4.71 8.59
CA ALA A 103 -4.31 -5.67 7.84
C ALA A 103 -5.13 -6.80 7.17
N PRO A 104 -6.18 -7.38 7.79
CA PRO A 104 -6.99 -8.41 7.14
C PRO A 104 -7.68 -7.96 5.84
N CYS A 105 -7.96 -6.65 5.73
CA CYS A 105 -8.60 -6.05 4.55
C CYS A 105 -7.58 -5.41 3.62
N LEU A 106 -6.29 -5.37 3.96
CA LEU A 106 -5.29 -4.71 3.12
C LEU A 106 -4.97 -5.56 1.89
N ARG A 107 -5.30 -5.03 0.72
CA ARG A 107 -5.04 -5.62 -0.59
C ARG A 107 -3.70 -5.20 -1.14
N SER A 108 -3.46 -3.89 -1.11
CA SER A 108 -2.21 -3.32 -1.57
C SER A 108 -1.73 -2.21 -0.65
N LEU A 109 -0.41 -2.12 -0.51
CA LEU A 109 0.25 -1.06 0.24
C LEU A 109 1.39 -0.51 -0.59
N THR A 110 1.26 0.74 -0.98
CA THR A 110 2.27 1.47 -1.73
C THR A 110 2.87 2.56 -0.84
N LEU A 111 4.19 2.63 -0.76
CA LEU A 111 4.96 3.67 -0.08
C LEU A 111 5.76 4.44 -1.14
N THR A 112 5.62 5.76 -1.17
CA THR A 112 6.42 6.61 -2.05
C THR A 112 7.04 7.76 -1.28
N SER A 113 8.29 8.10 -1.59
CA SER A 113 9.00 9.25 -1.01
C SER A 113 10.02 9.79 -1.99
N GLN A 114 10.38 11.06 -1.82
CA GLN A 114 11.59 11.62 -2.44
C GLN A 114 12.86 11.30 -1.64
N ASN A 115 12.72 10.83 -0.40
CA ASN A 115 13.83 10.53 0.49
C ASN A 115 13.95 9.00 0.68
N ARG A 116 15.11 8.46 0.26
CA ARG A 116 15.43 7.04 0.38
C ARG A 116 15.43 6.54 1.82
N GLU A 117 16.02 7.29 2.75
CA GLU A 117 16.12 6.89 4.15
C GLU A 117 14.73 6.77 4.78
N LEU A 118 13.81 7.70 4.46
CA LEU A 118 12.43 7.64 4.95
C LEU A 118 11.68 6.40 4.43
N ILE A 119 11.95 5.98 3.19
CA ILE A 119 11.36 4.75 2.65
C ILE A 119 11.94 3.53 3.35
N LEU A 120 13.25 3.45 3.54
CA LEU A 120 13.88 2.34 4.25
C LEU A 120 13.36 2.23 5.70
N ASP A 121 13.25 3.35 6.41
CA ASP A 121 12.65 3.41 7.76
C ASP A 121 11.19 2.94 7.75
N SER A 122 10.41 3.34 6.74
CA SER A 122 9.01 2.95 6.59
C SER A 122 8.85 1.47 6.23
N ILE A 123 9.73 0.94 5.38
CA ILE A 123 9.80 -0.49 5.10
C ILE A 123 10.18 -1.26 6.35
N GLY A 124 10.93 -0.70 7.31
CA GLY A 124 11.19 -1.37 8.59
C GLY A 124 9.94 -1.52 9.48
N PHE A 125 8.91 -0.68 9.28
CA PHE A 125 7.71 -0.64 10.11
C PHE A 125 6.58 -1.59 9.65
N VAL A 126 6.36 -1.67 8.34
CA VAL A 126 5.36 -2.54 7.68
C VAL A 126 5.49 -4.07 7.98
N PRO A 127 6.69 -4.65 8.09
CA PRO A 127 6.95 -6.08 8.11
C PRO A 127 6.45 -6.88 9.28
N ARG A 128 5.93 -6.24 10.33
CA ARG A 128 5.48 -6.91 11.54
C ARG A 128 3.99 -7.25 11.50
N MET A 129 3.35 -7.13 10.33
CA MET A 129 1.91 -7.29 10.19
C MET A 129 1.57 -8.59 9.45
N PRO A 130 0.56 -9.36 9.90
CA PRO A 130 0.11 -10.55 9.22
C PRO A 130 -0.66 -10.17 7.94
N PHE A 131 -0.03 -10.36 6.78
CA PHE A 131 -0.57 -9.97 5.48
C PHE A 131 -1.14 -11.14 4.67
N HIS A 132 -2.10 -11.89 5.23
CA HIS A 132 -2.70 -13.03 4.52
C HIS A 132 -3.47 -12.62 3.24
N SER A 133 -3.94 -11.37 3.17
CA SER A 133 -4.77 -10.85 2.08
C SER A 133 -4.03 -9.91 1.12
N MET A 134 -2.76 -9.57 1.41
CA MET A 134 -2.04 -8.57 0.62
C MET A 134 -1.56 -9.18 -0.70
N GLU A 135 -1.94 -8.56 -1.80
CA GLU A 135 -1.61 -8.92 -3.18
C GLU A 135 -0.41 -8.11 -3.69
N LEU A 136 -0.21 -6.90 -3.17
CA LEU A 136 0.86 -6.01 -3.63
C LEU A 136 1.42 -5.20 -2.48
N PHE A 137 2.73 -5.23 -2.32
CA PHE A 137 3.48 -4.18 -1.65
C PHE A 137 4.41 -3.52 -2.64
N HIS A 138 4.51 -2.22 -2.54
CA HIS A 138 5.39 -1.46 -3.39
C HIS A 138 6.00 -0.34 -2.57
N ALA A 139 7.32 -0.20 -2.60
CA ALA A 139 8.02 0.90 -1.98
C ALA A 139 8.97 1.49 -3.02
N ALA A 140 8.81 2.78 -3.32
CA ALA A 140 9.56 3.43 -4.39
C ALA A 140 10.04 4.83 -4.03
N VAL A 141 11.23 5.14 -4.54
CA VAL A 141 11.84 6.47 -4.58
C VAL A 141 12.07 6.78 -6.06
N PRO A 142 11.47 7.85 -6.62
CA PRO A 142 11.66 8.20 -8.01
C PRO A 142 13.15 8.32 -8.39
N GLY A 143 13.58 7.60 -9.43
CA GLY A 143 14.97 7.63 -9.93
C GLY A 143 15.98 6.88 -9.05
N GLY A 144 15.54 6.08 -8.08
CA GLY A 144 16.44 5.33 -7.22
C GLY A 144 15.87 3.96 -6.85
N LEU A 145 15.37 3.86 -5.62
CA LEU A 145 14.89 2.61 -5.05
C LEU A 145 13.53 2.21 -5.65
N ASN A 146 13.40 0.97 -6.11
CA ASN A 146 12.12 0.37 -6.45
C ASN A 146 12.06 -1.06 -5.89
N PHE A 147 11.20 -1.25 -4.90
CA PHE A 147 11.00 -2.54 -4.24
C PHE A 147 9.56 -2.96 -4.37
N GLN A 148 9.33 -4.15 -4.91
CA GLN A 148 7.98 -4.66 -5.11
C GLN A 148 7.90 -6.11 -4.67
N VAL A 149 6.81 -6.43 -3.98
CA VAL A 149 6.42 -7.80 -3.69
C VAL A 149 5.01 -7.99 -4.20
N VAL A 150 4.84 -8.98 -5.07
CA VAL A 150 3.54 -9.31 -5.67
C VAL A 150 3.17 -10.72 -5.24
N ARG A 151 1.90 -10.86 -4.88
CA ARG A 151 1.21 -12.12 -4.66
C ARG A 151 0.06 -12.22 -5.65
N GLN A 152 0.09 -13.24 -6.48
CA GLN A 152 -1.08 -13.64 -7.26
C GLN A 152 -1.85 -14.69 -6.44
N ALA A 153 -3.09 -14.35 -6.07
CA ALA A 153 -3.93 -15.23 -5.23
C ALA A 153 -4.16 -16.62 -5.86
N ASP A 154 -4.08 -16.71 -7.19
CA ASP A 154 -4.38 -17.91 -7.97
C ASP A 154 -3.15 -18.78 -8.27
N HIS A 155 -1.95 -18.31 -7.92
CA HIS A 155 -0.70 -19.06 -8.12
C HIS A 155 -0.14 -19.51 -6.76
N ALA A 156 -0.36 -20.79 -6.43
CA ALA A 156 0.05 -21.40 -5.17
C ALA A 156 1.52 -21.86 -5.16
N VAL A 157 2.36 -21.40 -6.08
CA VAL A 157 3.77 -21.82 -6.10
C VAL A 157 4.53 -21.01 -5.06
N PRO A 158 5.06 -21.64 -3.99
CA PRO A 158 5.84 -20.93 -3.00
C PRO A 158 7.06 -20.29 -3.65
N PHE A 159 7.24 -18.98 -3.49
CA PHE A 159 8.54 -18.37 -3.77
C PHE A 159 9.55 -18.94 -2.78
N PHE A 160 10.60 -19.58 -3.28
CA PHE A 160 11.74 -19.96 -2.47
C PHE A 160 12.74 -18.81 -2.52
N THR A 161 13.03 -18.22 -1.36
CA THR A 161 14.12 -17.23 -1.28
C THR A 161 15.43 -17.98 -1.49
N PRO A 162 16.25 -17.61 -2.48
CA PRO A 162 17.46 -18.37 -2.81
C PRO A 162 18.55 -18.34 -1.73
N TYR A 163 18.36 -17.58 -0.64
CA TYR A 163 19.34 -17.45 0.43
C TYR A 163 18.75 -17.86 1.78
N PRO A 164 19.43 -18.74 2.56
CA PRO A 164 19.14 -18.90 3.96
C PRO A 164 19.42 -17.57 4.69
N THR A 165 18.54 -17.20 5.63
CA THR A 165 18.76 -16.08 6.55
C THR A 165 20.14 -16.22 7.20
N SER A 166 21.10 -15.41 6.76
CA SER A 166 22.47 -15.44 7.27
C SER A 166 22.47 -15.22 8.79
N PRO A 167 23.18 -16.01 9.60
CA PRO A 167 23.23 -15.81 11.05
C PRO A 167 23.99 -14.54 11.48
N TYR A 168 24.61 -13.80 10.56
CA TYR A 168 25.45 -12.62 10.84
C TYR A 168 24.72 -11.27 10.72
N LEU A 169 23.38 -11.27 10.77
CA LEU A 169 22.51 -10.15 10.36
C LEU A 169 22.30 -9.03 11.39
N ASP A 170 22.91 -9.08 12.57
CA ASP A 170 22.83 -7.99 13.57
C ASP A 170 23.86 -6.87 13.36
N ALA A 171 24.58 -6.89 12.23
CA ALA A 171 25.51 -5.82 11.87
C ALA A 171 24.74 -4.50 11.58
N PRO A 172 25.14 -3.37 12.20
CA PRO A 172 24.48 -2.09 11.97
C PRO A 172 24.55 -1.71 10.48
N GLY A 173 23.39 -1.42 9.89
CA GLY A 173 23.27 -1.03 8.49
C GLY A 173 22.84 -2.14 7.52
N TYR A 174 22.65 -3.37 8.00
CA TYR A 174 21.98 -4.44 7.25
C TYR A 174 20.48 -4.44 7.54
N HIS A 175 19.64 -4.38 6.51
CA HIS A 175 18.19 -4.52 6.66
C HIS A 175 17.81 -5.94 6.22
N ASP A 176 17.46 -6.79 7.16
CA ASP A 176 16.96 -8.13 6.86
C ASP A 176 15.53 -8.03 6.32
N PHE A 177 15.41 -8.04 4.99
CA PHE A 177 14.12 -8.06 4.29
C PHE A 177 13.40 -9.43 4.39
N LEU A 178 14.08 -10.49 4.84
CA LEU A 178 13.54 -11.84 4.91
C LEU A 178 12.91 -12.17 6.27
N ARG A 179 13.26 -11.43 7.33
CA ARG A 179 12.59 -11.50 8.65
C ARG A 179 11.20 -10.87 8.67
N PHE A 180 10.74 -10.34 7.55
CA PHE A 180 9.40 -9.81 7.44
C PHE A 180 8.39 -10.95 7.65
N SER A 181 7.31 -10.72 8.41
CA SER A 181 6.28 -11.73 8.76
C SER A 181 5.42 -12.16 7.56
N TRP A 182 5.97 -12.05 6.37
CA TRP A 182 5.37 -12.46 5.14
C TRP A 182 5.59 -13.94 5.04
N ASN A 183 4.50 -14.69 5.02
CA ASN A 183 4.62 -16.08 4.67
C ASN A 183 5.07 -16.14 3.20
N VAL A 184 6.37 -16.39 3.00
CA VAL A 184 7.05 -16.41 1.70
C VAL A 184 6.39 -17.41 0.74
N GLN A 185 5.66 -18.40 1.29
CA GLN A 185 4.85 -19.34 0.51
C GLN A 185 3.77 -18.67 -0.35
N ASN A 186 3.44 -17.41 -0.09
CA ASN A 186 2.42 -16.65 -0.80
C ASN A 186 2.99 -15.57 -1.72
N VAL A 187 4.31 -15.40 -1.80
CA VAL A 187 4.93 -14.44 -2.72
C VAL A 187 5.05 -15.11 -4.08
N THR A 188 4.71 -14.40 -5.16
CA THR A 188 4.83 -14.92 -6.54
C THR A 188 5.87 -14.17 -7.35
N SER A 189 6.16 -12.92 -6.97
CA SER A 189 7.24 -12.14 -7.57
C SER A 189 7.83 -11.19 -6.53
N LEU A 190 9.16 -11.08 -6.56
CA LEU A 190 9.96 -10.17 -5.76
C LEU A 190 10.89 -9.43 -6.73
N SER A 191 10.76 -8.12 -6.81
CA SER A 191 11.65 -7.28 -7.62
C SER A 191 12.31 -6.20 -6.78
N PHE A 192 13.57 -5.96 -7.10
CA PHE A 192 14.42 -5.05 -6.37
C PHE A 192 15.32 -4.31 -7.37
N GLU A 193 15.27 -2.98 -7.37
CA GLU A 193 16.09 -2.10 -8.20
C GLU A 193 16.61 -0.91 -7.35
N GLY A 194 17.85 -0.47 -7.59
CA GLY A 194 18.38 0.77 -7.00
C GLY A 194 18.99 0.69 -5.59
N LEU A 195 19.19 -0.51 -5.03
CA LEU A 195 20.22 -0.72 -4.01
C LEU A 195 21.53 -0.75 -4.77
N SER A 196 22.22 0.38 -4.84
CA SER A 196 23.68 0.30 -4.89
C SER A 196 24.11 -0.58 -3.71
N PRO A 197 24.98 -1.58 -3.91
CA PRO A 197 25.67 -2.22 -2.80
C PRO A 197 26.20 -1.08 -1.94
N ARG A 198 25.78 -0.99 -0.67
CA ARG A 198 26.53 -0.15 0.25
C ARG A 198 27.96 -0.67 0.14
N GLU A 199 28.90 0.18 -0.27
CA GLU A 199 30.31 -0.05 -0.04
C GLU A 199 30.47 -0.15 1.48
N GLY A 200 30.20 -1.35 2.00
CA GLY A 200 30.53 -1.67 3.36
C GLY A 200 32.05 -1.56 3.50
N PRO A 201 32.57 -1.37 4.72
CA PRO A 201 34.00 -1.40 4.96
C PRO A 201 34.65 -2.76 4.62
N TYR A 202 33.86 -3.76 4.24
CA TYR A 202 34.30 -5.06 3.76
C TYR A 202 34.09 -5.11 2.25
N GLY A 203 35.20 -5.14 1.51
CA GLY A 203 35.25 -5.09 0.05
C GLY A 203 34.55 -6.24 -0.68
N PRO A 204 34.55 -6.24 -2.03
CA PRO A 204 33.74 -7.10 -2.91
C PRO A 204 34.03 -8.62 -2.88
N ASP A 205 34.79 -9.15 -1.92
CA ASP A 205 35.35 -10.50 -2.00
C ASP A 205 34.46 -11.64 -1.48
N VAL A 206 33.18 -11.41 -1.15
CA VAL A 206 32.33 -12.46 -0.52
C VAL A 206 31.30 -13.08 -1.49
N CYS A 207 31.24 -12.66 -2.76
CA CYS A 207 30.23 -13.13 -3.71
C CYS A 207 30.81 -13.83 -4.96
N ASN A 208 31.66 -14.85 -4.78
CA ASN A 208 31.88 -15.85 -5.83
C ASN A 208 31.80 -17.26 -5.21
N PRO A 209 30.70 -18.00 -5.40
CA PRO A 209 30.70 -19.43 -5.11
C PRO A 209 31.55 -20.15 -6.16
N PRO A 210 32.34 -21.18 -5.78
CA PRO A 210 33.03 -22.03 -6.73
C PRO A 210 31.99 -22.88 -7.47
N TRP A 211 31.90 -22.71 -8.79
CA TRP A 211 31.18 -23.63 -9.65
C TRP A 211 32.01 -24.89 -9.86
N VAL A 212 31.39 -26.06 -9.69
CA VAL A 212 31.82 -27.34 -10.27
C VAL A 212 31.46 -27.34 -11.75
#